data_AF-A0A382HQ35-F1
#
_entry.id   AF-A0A382HQ35-F1
#
_cell.length_a   1.000
_cell.length_b   1.000
_cell.length_c   1.000
_cell.angle_alpha   90.00
_cell.angle_beta   90.00
_cell.angle_gamma   90.00
#
_symmetry.space_group_name_H-M   'P 1'
#
loop_
_entity.id
_entity.type
_entity.pdbx_description
1 polymer ?
#
loop_
_entity_poly.entity_id
_entity_poly.type
_entity_poly.pdbx_seq_one_letter_code
_entity_poly.pdbx_strand_id
1 'polypeptide(L)'
;MKWMPEGGSVKPPSKSKPGSFTIVTFQNKRNVNIKLYWIDYGGSKKLYGEIAKGEERKQNTYSDAVWLVTDDKDKPLGYFVAGTKEASAIIPK
;
A
#
# COMPACT_ATOMS: atom_id res chain seq x y z
N MET A 1 -3.52 9.15 3.12
CA MET A 1 -2.19 8.59 3.44
C MET A 1 -1.13 9.19 2.55
N LYS A 2 0.12 9.24 3.01
CA LYS A 2 1.24 9.77 2.21
C LYS A 2 1.77 8.70 1.25
N TRP A 3 1.78 9.00 -0.04
CA TRP A 3 2.42 8.18 -1.07
C TRP A 3 3.94 8.34 -0.97
N MET A 4 4.66 7.23 -0.98
CA MET A 4 6.12 7.20 -1.05
C MET A 4 6.52 6.48 -2.35
N PRO A 5 6.88 7.20 -3.42
CA PRO A 5 7.25 6.57 -4.68
C PRO A 5 8.51 5.73 -4.52
N GLU A 6 8.60 4.64 -5.28
CA GLU A 6 9.83 3.85 -5.32
C GLU A 6 11.01 4.70 -5.84
N GLY A 7 12.16 4.60 -5.17
CA GLY A 7 13.33 5.44 -5.46
C GLY A 7 13.22 6.90 -5.00
N GLY A 8 12.16 7.28 -4.29
CA GLY A 8 12.02 8.61 -3.69
C GLY A 8 12.94 8.84 -2.48
N SER A 9 13.09 10.11 -2.07
CA SER A 9 13.93 10.48 -0.91
C SER A 9 13.39 10.00 0.43
N VAL A 10 12.09 9.69 0.52
CA VAL A 10 11.44 9.15 1.72
C VAL A 10 11.30 7.63 1.55
N LYS A 11 12.04 6.88 2.37
CA LYS A 11 11.98 5.41 2.36
C LYS A 11 10.88 4.92 3.31
N PRO A 12 10.11 3.89 2.93
CA PRO A 12 9.20 3.23 3.84
C PRO A 12 9.97 2.49 4.94
N PRO A 13 9.33 2.17 6.08
CA PRO A 13 9.86 1.18 7.01
C PRO A 13 10.05 -0.17 6.32
N SER A 14 11.05 -0.94 6.74
CA SER A 14 11.36 -2.26 6.18
C SER A 14 10.33 -3.35 6.53
N LYS A 15 9.48 -3.11 7.52
CA LYS A 15 8.45 -4.04 8.01
C LYS A 15 7.32 -3.30 8.72
N SER A 16 6.15 -3.95 8.78
CA SER A 16 5.04 -3.47 9.62
C SER A 16 5.34 -3.59 11.11
N LYS A 17 4.57 -2.87 11.92
CA LYS A 17 4.51 -3.06 13.37
C LYS A 17 3.08 -3.38 13.80
N PRO A 18 2.88 -4.14 14.90
CA PRO A 18 1.56 -4.31 15.48
C PRO A 18 0.96 -2.95 15.84
N GLY A 19 -0.34 -2.81 15.63
CA GLY A 19 -1.04 -1.55 15.78
C GLY A 19 -2.54 -1.74 15.96
N SER A 20 -3.27 -0.62 16.01
CA SER A 20 -4.72 -0.62 16.15
C SER A 20 -5.41 -0.93 14.83
N PHE A 21 -6.56 -1.61 14.87
CA PHE A 21 -7.36 -1.86 13.69
C PHE A 21 -7.74 -0.54 12.98
N THR A 22 -7.64 -0.53 11.66
CA THR A 22 -8.06 0.60 10.83
C THR A 22 -8.44 0.13 9.43
N ILE A 23 -8.94 1.04 8.61
CA ILE A 23 -9.32 0.73 7.23
C ILE A 23 -8.67 1.71 6.27
N VAL A 24 -8.11 1.18 5.18
CA VAL A 24 -7.53 1.99 4.11
C VAL A 24 -8.29 1.75 2.81
N THR A 25 -8.69 2.83 2.14
CA THR A 25 -9.24 2.76 0.78
C THR A 25 -8.14 3.09 -0.22
N PHE A 26 -7.62 2.08 -0.90
CA PHE A 26 -6.62 2.22 -1.95
C PHE A 26 -7.29 2.60 -3.27
N GLN A 27 -6.85 3.69 -3.89
CA GLN A 27 -7.43 4.22 -5.12
C GLN A 27 -6.39 4.20 -6.23
N ASN A 28 -6.60 3.34 -7.23
CA ASN A 28 -5.71 3.23 -8.37
C ASN A 28 -6.02 4.32 -9.40
N LYS A 29 -5.27 5.43 -9.41
CA LYS A 29 -5.40 6.46 -10.46
C LYS A 29 -4.51 6.20 -11.68
N ARG A 30 -3.81 5.07 -11.73
CA ARG A 30 -3.01 4.64 -12.89
C ARG A 30 -3.93 4.04 -13.96
N ASN A 31 -3.42 4.02 -15.19
CA ASN A 31 -4.09 3.42 -16.34
C ASN A 31 -3.74 1.93 -16.54
N VAL A 32 -3.17 1.31 -15.49
CA VAL A 32 -2.75 -0.09 -15.44
C VAL A 32 -3.25 -0.71 -14.15
N ASN A 33 -3.38 -2.04 -14.13
CA ASN A 33 -3.69 -2.77 -12.90
C ASN A 33 -2.50 -2.69 -11.95
N ILE A 34 -2.78 -2.68 -10.66
CA ILE A 34 -1.75 -2.72 -9.61
C ILE A 34 -2.02 -3.88 -8.66
N LYS A 35 -0.95 -4.39 -8.04
CA LYS A 35 -1.03 -5.37 -6.97
C LYS A 35 -0.70 -4.70 -5.65
N LEU A 36 -1.43 -5.11 -4.62
CA LEU A 36 -1.28 -4.62 -3.26
C LEU A 36 -0.66 -5.71 -2.38
N TYR A 37 0.47 -5.38 -1.78
CA TYR A 37 1.23 -6.24 -0.90
C TYR A 37 1.29 -5.65 0.50
N TRP A 38 1.01 -6.45 1.52
CA TRP A 38 1.35 -6.12 2.90
C TRP A 38 2.77 -6.60 3.19
N ILE A 39 3.61 -5.73 3.76
CA ILE A 39 4.91 -6.15 4.28
C ILE A 39 4.70 -6.61 5.72
N ASP A 40 4.82 -7.90 5.98
CA ASP A 40 4.54 -8.46 7.30
C ASP A 40 5.53 -8.01 8.38
N TYR A 41 5.33 -8.47 9.62
CA TYR A 41 6.19 -8.15 10.75
C TYR A 41 7.63 -8.69 10.62
N GLY A 42 7.87 -9.66 9.73
CA GLY A 42 9.18 -10.18 9.38
C GLY A 42 9.85 -9.45 8.21
N GLY A 43 9.14 -8.56 7.52
CA GLY A 43 9.60 -7.87 6.31
C GLY A 43 9.29 -8.61 5.01
N SER A 44 8.52 -9.70 5.06
CA SER A 44 8.13 -10.45 3.86
C SER A 44 6.88 -9.86 3.22
N LYS A 45 6.84 -9.81 1.89
CA LYS A 45 5.65 -9.35 1.14
C LYS A 45 4.56 -10.44 1.10
N LYS A 46 3.33 -10.06 1.41
CA LYS A 46 2.12 -10.88 1.33
C LYS A 46 1.15 -10.24 0.35
N LEU A 47 0.79 -10.94 -0.72
CA LEU A 47 -0.20 -10.44 -1.68
C LEU A 47 -1.58 -10.41 -1.02
N TYR A 48 -2.24 -9.26 -1.09
CA TYR A 48 -3.60 -9.07 -0.57
C TYR A 48 -4.66 -8.92 -1.65
N GLY A 49 -4.25 -8.48 -2.83
CA GLY A 49 -5.15 -8.40 -3.97
C GLY A 49 -4.66 -7.45 -5.05
N GLU A 50 -5.49 -7.33 -6.07
CA GLU A 50 -5.24 -6.50 -7.23
C GLU A 50 -6.32 -5.41 -7.30
N ILE A 51 -5.95 -4.25 -7.82
CA ILE A 51 -6.85 -3.13 -8.07
C ILE A 51 -6.76 -2.81 -9.54
N ALA A 52 -7.87 -3.00 -10.26
CA ALA A 52 -7.92 -2.71 -11.69
C ALA A 52 -7.69 -1.21 -11.97
N LYS A 53 -7.35 -0.87 -13.22
CA LYS A 53 -7.16 0.52 -13.64
C LYS A 53 -8.37 1.39 -13.24
N GLY A 54 -8.13 2.53 -12.62
CA GLY A 54 -9.19 3.46 -12.20
C GLY A 54 -10.01 3.04 -10.98
N GLU A 55 -9.93 1.78 -10.55
CA GLU A 55 -10.74 1.24 -9.46
C GLU A 55 -10.17 1.55 -8.08
N GLU A 56 -10.96 1.26 -7.06
CA GLU A 56 -10.56 1.35 -5.66
C GLU A 56 -10.87 0.07 -4.88
N ARG A 57 -10.13 -0.12 -3.79
CA ARG A 57 -10.30 -1.26 -2.88
C ARG A 57 -10.25 -0.79 -1.44
N LYS A 58 -11.32 -1.08 -0.70
CA LYS A 58 -11.34 -0.96 0.76
C LYS A 58 -10.66 -2.17 1.39
N GLN A 59 -9.67 -1.92 2.25
CA GLN A 59 -8.84 -2.96 2.85
C GLN A 59 -8.71 -2.75 4.35
N ASN A 60 -9.20 -3.71 5.12
CA ASN A 60 -8.97 -3.77 6.56
C ASN A 60 -7.47 -3.98 6.82
N THR A 61 -6.92 -3.21 7.75
CA THR A 61 -5.48 -3.24 8.09
C THR A 61 -5.29 -2.82 9.55
N TYR A 62 -4.03 -2.61 9.94
CA TYR A 62 -3.65 -2.12 11.26
C TYR A 62 -2.79 -0.87 11.10
N SER A 63 -2.76 -0.02 12.11
CA SER A 63 -1.82 1.10 12.14
C SER A 63 -0.39 0.58 12.03
N ASP A 64 0.49 1.39 11.45
CA ASP A 64 1.88 1.05 11.18
C ASP A 64 2.07 -0.14 10.20
N ALA A 65 1.00 -0.58 9.53
CA ALA A 65 1.09 -1.52 8.43
C ALA A 65 1.73 -0.84 7.20
N VAL A 66 2.80 -1.45 6.71
CA VAL A 66 3.48 -1.06 5.48
C VAL A 66 2.85 -1.78 4.31
N TRP A 67 2.40 -1.00 3.34
CA TRP A 67 1.79 -1.48 2.11
C TRP A 67 2.68 -1.13 0.93
N LEU A 68 3.07 -2.14 0.17
CA LEU A 68 3.78 -2.03 -1.10
C LEU A 68 2.76 -2.12 -2.24
N VAL A 69 2.88 -1.20 -3.19
CA VAL A 69 2.13 -1.22 -4.45
C VAL A 69 3.10 -1.57 -5.56
N THR A 70 2.73 -2.55 -6.40
CA THR A 70 3.48 -2.92 -7.60
C THR A 70 2.60 -2.82 -8.83
N ASP A 71 3.22 -2.87 -10.01
CA ASP A 71 2.53 -3.16 -11.26
C ASP A 71 2.16 -4.66 -11.37
N ASP A 72 1.58 -5.03 -12.51
CA ASP A 72 1.22 -6.42 -12.85
C ASP A 72 2.44 -7.35 -12.93
N LYS A 73 3.64 -6.82 -13.15
CA LYS A 73 4.91 -7.55 -13.26
C LYS A 73 5.68 -7.58 -11.94
N ASP A 74 5.02 -7.26 -10.83
CA ASP A 74 5.59 -7.24 -9.48
C ASP A 74 6.74 -6.23 -9.30
N LYS A 75 6.84 -5.22 -10.18
CA LYS A 75 7.78 -4.12 -10.05
C LYS A 75 7.25 -3.11 -9.03
N PRO A 76 8.03 -2.76 -7.98
CA PRO A 76 7.62 -1.75 -7.01
C PRO A 76 7.34 -0.39 -7.67
N LEU A 77 6.18 0.18 -7.34
CA LEU A 77 5.76 1.53 -7.75
C LEU A 77 5.89 2.52 -6.58
N GLY A 78 5.62 2.04 -5.38
CA GLY A 78 5.72 2.84 -4.16
C GLY A 78 5.02 2.20 -2.98
N TYR A 79 4.94 2.97 -1.90
CA TYR A 79 4.58 2.47 -0.59
C TYR A 79 3.62 3.42 0.14
N PHE A 80 2.97 2.85 1.14
CA PHE A 80 2.12 3.52 2.11
C PHE A 80 2.39 2.97 3.51
N VAL A 81 2.23 3.81 4.54
CA VAL A 81 2.22 3.38 5.95
C VAL A 81 0.91 3.80 6.58
N ALA A 82 0.14 2.82 7.05
CA ALA A 82 -1.15 3.01 7.70
C ALA A 82 -1.02 3.87 8.96
N GLY A 83 -1.92 4.84 9.11
CA GLY A 83 -2.09 5.58 10.36
C GLY A 83 -3.06 4.88 11.30
N THR A 84 -3.43 5.54 12.39
CA THR A 84 -4.41 5.03 13.37
C THR A 84 -5.86 5.29 12.98
N LYS A 85 -6.10 6.15 11.97
CA LYS A 85 -7.44 6.53 11.49
C LYS A 85 -7.67 6.00 10.08
N GLU A 86 -8.94 5.79 9.76
CA GLU A 86 -9.35 5.45 8.40
C GLU A 86 -8.83 6.49 7.41
N ALA A 87 -8.33 6.04 6.27
CA ALA A 87 -7.69 6.93 5.31
C ALA A 87 -7.75 6.42 3.87
N SER A 88 -7.75 7.35 2.92
CA SER A 88 -7.57 7.03 1.51
C SER A 88 -6.08 7.01 1.13
N ALA A 89 -5.69 6.04 0.32
CA ALA A 89 -4.36 5.88 -0.26
C ALA A 89 -4.45 6.04 -1.77
N ILE A 90 -4.05 7.21 -2.29
CA ILE A 90 -4.14 7.52 -3.72
C ILE A 90 -2.85 7.09 -4.40
N ILE A 91 -2.93 6.10 -5.30
CA ILE A 91 -1.81 5.70 -6.16
C ILE A 91 -1.80 6.64 -7.37
N PRO A 92 -0.83 7.57 -7.49
CA PRO A 92 -0.77 8.51 -8.61
C PRO A 92 -0.36 7.80 -9.91
N LYS A 93 -0.51 8.50 -11.05
CA LYS A 93 -0.10 8.04 -12.38
C LYS A 93 1.40 7.76 -12.49
#